data_AF-A0A640Y8C0-F1
#
_entry.id   AF-A0A640Y8C0-F1
#
_cell.length_a   1.000
_cell.length_b   1.000
_cell.length_c   1.000
_cell.angle_alpha   90.00
_cell.angle_beta   90.00
_cell.angle_gamma   90.00
#
_symmetry.space_group_name_H-M   'P 1'
#
loop_
_entity.id
_entity.type
_entity.pdbx_description
1 polymer ?
#
loop_
_entity_poly.entity_id
_entity_poly.type
_entity_poly.pdbx_seq_one_letter_code
_entity_poly.pdbx_strand_id
1 'polypeptide(L)'
;MSRSAAPSGAKLGAVLFACLLALTATVFALERAARSSDDVVNTVVLSPRLEGGRADVAFTLAEADSDVDVLIIDGNEGSDGGLVATLAEGAPLDAGPHAYAWDGRTDAGGRAPPGLYALEVVLGEAGRDVEPPGRIEVPSGEYPLGPGERP
;
A
#
# COMPACT_ATOMS: atom_id res chain seq x y z
N MET A 1 46.76 46.20 -34.18
CA MET A 1 46.32 45.90 -32.80
C MET A 1 44.80 45.71 -32.82
N SER A 2 44.31 44.50 -32.53
CA SER A 2 43.02 44.27 -31.84
C SER A 2 42.89 42.78 -31.51
N ARG A 3 42.79 42.49 -30.21
CA ARG A 3 42.62 41.17 -29.60
C ARG A 3 41.14 40.94 -29.25
N SER A 4 40.74 39.67 -29.22
CA SER A 4 39.55 39.08 -28.56
C SER A 4 38.16 39.41 -29.14
N ALA A 5 37.16 38.53 -29.09
CA ALA A 5 36.89 37.46 -28.14
C ALA A 5 36.16 36.26 -28.77
N ALA A 6 36.50 35.04 -28.33
CA ALA A 6 35.72 33.84 -28.60
C ALA A 6 34.47 33.79 -27.69
N PRO A 7 33.25 33.61 -28.21
CA PRO A 7 32.09 33.34 -27.36
C PRO A 7 31.65 31.89 -27.55
N SER A 8 32.30 30.89 -26.92
CA SER A 8 31.85 29.50 -27.19
C SER A 8 31.88 28.48 -26.05
N GLY A 9 32.48 28.75 -24.88
CA GLY A 9 32.53 27.76 -23.79
C GLY A 9 31.35 27.87 -22.82
N ALA A 10 31.19 29.04 -22.20
CA ALA A 10 30.23 29.25 -21.11
C ALA A 10 28.76 29.12 -21.55
N LYS A 11 28.42 29.58 -22.76
CA LYS A 11 27.06 29.47 -23.30
C LYS A 11 26.70 28.02 -23.62
N LEU A 12 27.65 27.23 -24.13
CA LEU A 12 27.45 25.82 -24.43
C LEU A 12 27.24 25.02 -23.13
N GLY A 13 28.05 25.31 -22.10
CA GLY A 13 27.91 24.69 -20.78
C GLY A 13 26.58 25.02 -20.09
N ALA A 14 26.12 26.27 -20.18
CA ALA A 14 24.84 26.68 -19.61
C ALA A 14 23.64 25.98 -20.29
N VAL A 15 23.67 25.85 -21.62
CA VAL A 15 22.64 25.12 -22.38
C VAL A 15 22.65 23.64 -22.01
N LEU A 16 23.82 23.02 -21.91
CA LEU A 16 23.95 21.61 -21.58
C LEU A 16 23.50 21.32 -20.14
N PHE A 17 23.82 22.22 -19.19
CA PHE A 17 23.34 22.14 -17.82
C PHE A 17 21.82 22.33 -17.72
N ALA A 18 21.24 23.28 -18.46
CA ALA A 18 19.79 23.47 -18.52
C ALA A 18 19.07 22.25 -19.13
N CYS A 19 19.62 21.65 -20.19
CA CYS A 19 19.10 20.41 -20.76
C CYS A 19 19.20 19.25 -19.76
N LEU A 20 20.31 19.13 -19.04
CA LEU A 20 20.49 18.06 -18.05
C LEU A 20 19.51 18.22 -16.88
N LEU A 21 19.30 19.44 -16.39
CA LEU A 21 18.26 19.74 -15.38
C LEU A 21 16.85 19.45 -15.89
N ALA A 22 16.53 19.84 -17.13
CA ALA A 22 15.23 19.57 -17.72
C ALA A 22 14.98 18.06 -17.87
N LEU A 23 16.00 17.30 -18.28
CA LEU A 23 15.93 15.83 -18.35
C LEU A 23 15.69 15.23 -16.97
N THR A 24 16.46 15.64 -15.94
CA THR A 24 16.25 15.16 -14.57
C THR A 24 14.87 15.52 -14.03
N ALA A 25 14.38 16.74 -14.27
CA ALA A 25 13.05 17.15 -13.85
C ALA A 25 11.93 16.36 -14.56
N THR A 26 12.15 16.01 -15.84
CA THR A 26 11.20 15.20 -16.61
C THR A 26 11.14 13.76 -16.10
N VAL A 27 12.30 13.15 -15.80
CA VAL A 27 12.37 11.82 -15.19
C VAL A 27 11.73 11.81 -13.81
N PHE A 28 12.03 12.81 -12.97
CA PHE A 28 11.42 12.95 -11.65
C PHE A 28 9.90 13.16 -11.73
N ALA A 29 9.41 13.92 -12.71
CA ALA A 29 7.98 14.12 -12.92
C ALA A 29 7.28 12.82 -13.38
N LEU A 30 7.94 12.01 -14.23
CA LEU A 30 7.45 10.69 -14.64
C LEU A 30 7.42 9.72 -13.46
N GLU A 31 8.49 9.66 -12.65
CA GLU A 31 8.55 8.85 -11.43
C GLU A 31 7.48 9.30 -10.41
N ARG A 32 7.27 10.61 -10.25
CA ARG A 32 6.26 11.15 -9.35
C ARG A 32 4.84 10.86 -9.85
N ALA A 33 4.59 10.97 -11.15
CA ALA A 33 3.28 10.67 -11.74
C ALA A 33 2.92 9.19 -11.57
N ALA A 34 3.88 8.29 -11.73
CA ALA A 34 3.68 6.86 -11.48
C ALA A 34 3.34 6.56 -10.00
N ARG A 35 3.89 7.33 -9.05
CA ARG A 35 3.61 7.19 -7.62
C ARG A 35 2.35 7.93 -7.15
N SER A 36 1.69 8.70 -8.02
CA SER A 36 0.58 9.60 -7.66
C SER A 36 -0.83 8.99 -7.78
N SER A 37 -0.97 7.73 -8.20
CA SER A 37 -2.29 7.08 -8.37
C SER A 37 -2.82 6.39 -7.11
N ASP A 38 -2.34 6.78 -5.92
CA ASP A 38 -2.61 6.10 -4.66
C ASP A 38 -3.72 6.78 -3.83
N ASP A 39 -4.79 7.22 -4.49
CA ASP A 39 -5.86 8.00 -3.86
C ASP A 39 -7.25 7.55 -4.36
N VAL A 40 -7.63 6.31 -4.06
CA VAL A 40 -9.05 5.88 -4.15
C VAL A 40 -9.62 5.42 -2.84
N VAL A 41 -8.77 5.27 -1.82
CA VAL A 41 -9.25 5.03 -0.47
C VAL A 41 -9.09 6.31 0.34
N ASN A 42 -10.17 7.08 0.39
CA ASN A 42 -10.22 8.42 1.01
C ASN A 42 -9.90 8.41 2.52
N THR A 43 -10.03 7.27 3.20
CA THR A 43 -9.70 7.09 4.61
C THR A 43 -9.59 5.60 4.90
N VAL A 44 -8.50 5.19 5.56
CA VAL A 44 -8.36 3.82 6.07
C VAL A 44 -8.15 3.83 7.56
N VAL A 45 -8.95 3.03 8.24
CA VAL A 45 -8.84 2.76 9.66
C VAL A 45 -8.43 1.29 9.77
N LEU A 46 -7.14 1.05 10.01
CA LEU A 46 -6.64 -0.28 10.36
C LEU A 46 -6.32 -0.32 11.84
N SER A 47 -6.71 -1.42 12.49
CA SER A 47 -6.20 -1.74 13.82
C SER A 47 -4.68 -1.90 13.74
N PRO A 48 -3.89 -1.18 14.56
CA PRO A 48 -2.44 -1.22 14.47
C PRO A 48 -1.85 -2.57 14.88
N ARG A 49 -2.63 -3.38 15.59
CA ARG A 49 -2.21 -4.66 16.17
C ARG A 49 -3.40 -5.61 16.21
N LEU A 50 -3.13 -6.90 16.03
CA LEU A 50 -4.09 -7.96 16.35
C LEU A 50 -4.24 -8.06 17.87
N GLU A 51 -5.38 -7.62 18.40
CA GLU A 51 -5.70 -7.64 19.83
C GLU A 51 -6.94 -8.47 20.05
N GLY A 52 -6.97 -9.31 21.08
CA GLY A 52 -8.17 -10.12 21.29
C GLY A 52 -8.49 -11.03 20.09
N GLY A 53 -7.48 -11.38 19.28
CA GLY A 53 -7.65 -12.27 18.12
C GLY A 53 -8.52 -11.63 17.05
N ARG A 54 -8.50 -10.30 16.99
CA ARG A 54 -9.28 -9.50 16.08
C ARG A 54 -8.48 -8.25 15.68
N ALA A 55 -8.54 -7.90 14.42
CA ALA A 55 -8.11 -6.63 13.87
C ALA A 55 -9.24 -6.11 12.99
N ASP A 56 -9.81 -4.97 13.36
CA ASP A 56 -10.79 -4.29 12.54
C ASP A 56 -10.08 -3.50 11.44
N VAL A 57 -10.63 -3.57 10.23
CA VAL A 57 -10.13 -2.91 9.03
C VAL A 57 -11.30 -2.22 8.36
N ALA A 58 -11.19 -0.92 8.09
CA ALA A 58 -12.22 -0.18 7.38
C ALA A 58 -11.61 0.74 6.35
N PHE A 59 -12.27 0.86 5.21
CA PHE A 59 -11.87 1.70 4.10
C PHE A 59 -13.09 2.36 3.47
N THR A 60 -12.88 3.42 2.68
CA THR A 60 -13.96 4.08 1.93
C THR A 60 -13.67 3.99 0.45
N LEU A 61 -14.57 3.38 -0.31
CA LEU A 61 -14.51 3.39 -1.77
C LEU A 61 -15.08 4.70 -2.29
N ALA A 62 -14.33 5.36 -3.18
CA ALA A 62 -14.80 6.57 -3.85
C ALA A 62 -15.92 6.27 -4.86
N GLU A 63 -15.85 5.12 -5.52
CA GLU A 63 -16.77 4.67 -6.55
C GLU A 63 -17.19 3.22 -6.28
N ALA A 64 -18.36 2.82 -6.78
CA ALA A 64 -18.83 1.44 -6.65
C ALA A 64 -18.08 0.53 -7.64
N ASP A 65 -17.84 -0.72 -7.24
CA ASP A 65 -17.24 -1.74 -8.08
C ASP A 65 -17.97 -3.08 -7.83
N SER A 66 -18.27 -3.81 -8.90
CA SER A 66 -19.03 -5.07 -8.79
C SER A 66 -18.17 -6.30 -8.52
N ASP A 67 -16.84 -6.16 -8.58
CA ASP A 67 -15.88 -7.24 -8.42
C ASP A 67 -14.73 -6.77 -7.50
N VAL A 68 -14.90 -6.93 -6.19
CA VAL A 68 -13.90 -6.50 -5.20
C VAL A 68 -13.39 -7.66 -4.36
N ASP A 69 -12.07 -7.83 -4.33
CA ASP A 69 -11.40 -8.66 -3.35
C ASP A 69 -10.80 -7.81 -2.23
N VAL A 70 -10.97 -8.26 -1.00
CA VAL A 70 -10.39 -7.61 0.19
C VAL A 70 -9.49 -8.62 0.86
N LEU A 71 -8.18 -8.38 0.78
CA LEU A 71 -7.14 -9.34 1.10
C LEU A 71 -6.26 -8.83 2.24
N ILE A 72 -5.75 -9.75 3.04
CA ILE A 72 -4.65 -9.52 3.96
C ILE A 72 -3.41 -10.15 3.33
N ILE A 73 -2.36 -9.35 3.18
CA ILE A 73 -1.08 -9.75 2.58
C ILE A 73 0.08 -9.55 3.55
N ASP A 74 1.22 -10.17 3.26
CA ASP A 74 2.48 -9.92 3.96
C ASP A 74 2.90 -8.45 3.81
N GLY A 75 2.94 -7.72 4.92
CA GLY A 75 3.28 -6.29 4.96
C GLY A 75 4.73 -5.99 5.36
N ASN A 76 5.59 -7.00 5.47
CA ASN A 76 6.99 -6.83 5.85
C ASN A 76 7.79 -6.11 4.73
N GLU A 77 8.75 -5.28 5.12
CA GLU A 77 9.59 -4.56 4.17
C GLU A 77 10.40 -5.54 3.30
N GLY A 78 10.26 -5.44 1.98
CA GLY A 78 10.92 -6.33 1.02
C GLY A 78 10.23 -7.68 0.81
N SER A 79 9.02 -7.89 1.34
CA SER A 79 8.17 -9.02 0.95
C SER A 79 7.58 -8.79 -0.45
N ASP A 80 7.17 -9.88 -1.11
CA ASP A 80 6.44 -9.84 -2.38
C ASP A 80 4.91 -9.67 -2.18
N GLY A 81 4.44 -9.34 -0.96
CA GLY A 81 3.01 -9.19 -0.68
C GLY A 81 2.24 -10.52 -0.70
N GLY A 82 2.81 -11.60 -0.18
CA GLY A 82 2.18 -12.92 -0.22
C GLY A 82 0.79 -12.93 0.45
N LEU A 83 -0.20 -13.55 -0.21
CA LEU A 83 -1.56 -13.68 0.32
C LEU A 83 -1.58 -14.47 1.63
N VAL A 84 -2.25 -13.91 2.63
CA VAL A 84 -2.37 -14.48 3.97
C VAL A 84 -3.82 -14.88 4.23
N ALA A 85 -4.77 -13.98 3.98
CA ALA A 85 -6.18 -14.23 4.20
C ALA A 85 -7.06 -13.45 3.23
N THR A 86 -8.24 -13.99 2.95
CA THR A 86 -9.26 -13.39 2.10
C THR A 86 -10.47 -13.01 2.96
N LEU A 87 -10.76 -11.71 3.06
CA LEU A 87 -11.89 -11.17 3.83
C LEU A 87 -13.16 -11.02 2.99
N ALA A 88 -12.99 -10.76 1.69
CA ALA A 88 -14.04 -10.80 0.68
C ALA A 88 -13.41 -11.20 -0.66
N GLU A 89 -14.17 -11.91 -1.49
CA GLU A 89 -13.76 -12.36 -2.83
C GLU A 89 -14.92 -12.11 -3.80
N GLY A 90 -14.65 -11.43 -4.92
CA GLY A 90 -15.61 -11.11 -5.98
C GLY A 90 -16.87 -10.41 -5.48
N ALA A 91 -16.74 -9.56 -4.46
CA ALA A 91 -17.88 -8.96 -3.80
C ALA A 91 -18.28 -7.63 -4.48
N PRO A 92 -19.56 -7.42 -4.80
CA PRO A 92 -20.02 -6.11 -5.26
C PRO A 92 -20.09 -5.14 -4.07
N LEU A 93 -19.35 -4.04 -4.15
CA LEU A 93 -19.29 -3.00 -3.13
C LEU A 93 -19.74 -1.65 -3.69
N ASP A 94 -20.71 -1.02 -3.02
CA ASP A 94 -21.13 0.34 -3.33
C ASP A 94 -20.06 1.37 -2.93
N ALA A 95 -20.13 2.58 -3.49
CA ALA A 95 -19.35 3.71 -3.00
C ALA A 95 -19.67 4.01 -1.53
N GLY A 96 -18.66 4.29 -0.72
CA GLY A 96 -18.82 4.58 0.71
C GLY A 96 -17.98 3.68 1.61
N PRO A 97 -18.24 3.71 2.94
CA PRO A 97 -17.43 3.02 3.93
C PRO A 97 -17.76 1.52 4.01
N HIS A 98 -16.71 0.72 4.06
CA HIS A 98 -16.76 -0.74 4.25
C HIS A 98 -15.87 -1.12 5.43
N ALA A 99 -16.30 -2.12 6.19
CA ALA A 99 -15.59 -2.59 7.37
C ALA A 99 -15.57 -4.11 7.43
N TYR A 100 -14.39 -4.64 7.73
CA TYR A 100 -14.10 -6.05 7.86
C TYR A 100 -13.36 -6.29 9.17
N ALA A 101 -13.29 -7.56 9.56
CA ALA A 101 -12.51 -7.97 10.70
C ALA A 101 -11.72 -9.22 10.38
N TRP A 102 -10.43 -9.13 10.64
CA TRP A 102 -9.52 -10.24 10.51
C TRP A 102 -9.26 -10.86 11.88
N ASP A 103 -9.33 -12.18 11.98
CA ASP A 103 -9.13 -12.92 13.22
C ASP A 103 -7.68 -13.38 13.45
N GLY A 104 -6.76 -12.97 12.56
CA GLY A 104 -5.37 -13.37 12.59
C GLY A 104 -5.12 -14.77 12.04
N ARG A 105 -6.06 -15.35 11.27
CA ARG A 105 -5.89 -16.64 10.61
C ARG A 105 -5.59 -16.49 9.13
N THR A 106 -5.00 -17.54 8.58
CA THR A 106 -4.80 -17.69 7.14
C THR A 106 -5.99 -18.39 6.50
N ASP A 107 -6.09 -18.35 5.16
CA ASP A 107 -7.12 -19.10 4.41
C ASP A 107 -7.01 -20.62 4.61
N ALA A 108 -5.83 -21.12 4.97
CA ALA A 108 -5.63 -22.52 5.36
C ALA A 108 -6.17 -22.85 6.76
N GLY A 109 -6.76 -21.88 7.47
CA GLY A 109 -7.30 -22.00 8.83
C GLY A 109 -6.25 -21.96 9.95
N GLY A 110 -4.96 -21.93 9.60
CA GLY A 110 -3.84 -21.79 10.52
C GLY A 110 -3.77 -20.38 11.11
N ARG A 111 -3.02 -20.21 12.21
CA ARG A 111 -2.70 -18.85 12.70
C ARG A 111 -1.66 -18.22 11.77
N ALA A 112 -1.87 -16.96 11.43
CA ALA A 112 -0.87 -16.17 10.74
C ALA A 112 0.39 -16.07 11.62
N PRO A 113 1.60 -16.24 11.05
CA PRO A 113 2.84 -16.04 11.79
C PRO A 113 2.93 -14.64 12.41
N PRO A 114 3.69 -14.46 13.49
CA PRO A 114 4.00 -13.12 13.97
C PRO A 114 4.71 -12.29 12.90
N GLY A 115 4.31 -11.03 12.73
CA GLY A 115 4.83 -10.16 11.67
C GLY A 115 3.93 -8.97 11.38
N LEU A 116 4.29 -8.21 10.35
CA LEU A 116 3.47 -7.10 9.84
C LEU A 116 2.65 -7.56 8.64
N TYR A 117 1.39 -7.12 8.61
CA TYR A 117 0.44 -7.45 7.55
C TYR A 117 -0.17 -6.18 6.99
N ALA A 118 -0.48 -6.17 5.71
CA ALA A 118 -1.13 -5.06 5.03
C ALA A 118 -2.51 -5.49 4.48
N LEU A 119 -3.36 -4.51 4.25
CA LEU A 119 -4.61 -4.70 3.52
C LEU A 119 -4.33 -4.45 2.04
N GLU A 120 -4.81 -5.32 1.18
CA GLU A 120 -4.87 -5.11 -0.26
C GLU A 120 -6.33 -5.17 -0.71
N VAL A 121 -6.75 -4.21 -1.52
CA VAL A 121 -8.09 -4.14 -2.10
C VAL A 121 -7.94 -4.18 -3.62
N VAL A 122 -8.38 -5.27 -4.23
CA VAL A 122 -8.37 -5.49 -5.68
C VAL A 122 -9.72 -5.07 -6.23
N LEU A 123 -9.71 -4.10 -7.14
CA LEU A 123 -10.90 -3.60 -7.84
C LEU A 123 -10.91 -4.20 -9.25
N GLY A 124 -11.60 -5.31 -9.42
CA GLY A 124 -11.62 -6.13 -10.62
C GLY A 124 -12.16 -5.41 -11.85
N GLU A 125 -13.28 -4.70 -11.73
CA GLU A 125 -13.84 -3.92 -12.86
C GLU A 125 -12.95 -2.72 -13.21
N ALA A 126 -12.42 -2.04 -12.19
CA ALA A 126 -11.50 -0.93 -12.40
C ALA A 126 -10.09 -1.37 -12.87
N GLY A 127 -9.77 -2.67 -12.78
CA GLY A 127 -8.50 -3.25 -13.18
C GLY A 127 -7.30 -2.71 -12.42
N ARG A 128 -7.45 -2.50 -11.10
CA ARG A 128 -6.42 -1.90 -10.25
C ARG A 128 -6.46 -2.44 -8.83
N ASP A 129 -5.31 -2.36 -8.17
CA ASP A 129 -5.15 -2.76 -6.79
C ASP A 129 -4.81 -1.54 -5.94
N VAL A 130 -5.21 -1.56 -4.67
CA VAL A 130 -4.93 -0.51 -3.70
C VAL A 130 -4.41 -1.14 -2.42
N GLU A 131 -3.22 -0.72 -1.99
CA GLU A 131 -2.67 -1.08 -0.68
C GLU A 131 -2.68 0.15 0.23
N PRO A 132 -3.68 0.30 1.10
CA PRO A 132 -3.70 1.39 2.04
C PRO A 132 -2.46 1.50 2.93
N PRO A 133 -2.07 2.73 3.30
CA PRO A 133 -1.01 2.93 4.27
C PRO A 133 -1.45 2.38 5.64
N GLY A 134 -0.52 1.71 6.32
CA GLY A 134 -0.76 1.13 7.63
C GLY A 134 -0.42 -0.35 7.66
N ARG A 135 -0.15 -0.86 8.86
CA ARG A 135 0.22 -2.26 9.07
C ARG A 135 -0.48 -2.78 10.31
N ILE A 136 -0.91 -4.03 10.24
CA ILE A 136 -1.44 -4.78 11.37
C ILE A 136 -0.28 -5.62 11.92
N GLU A 137 0.13 -5.34 13.15
CA GLU A 137 1.12 -6.17 13.83
C GLU A 137 0.47 -7.41 14.45
N VAL A 138 0.90 -8.60 14.03
CA VAL A 138 0.60 -9.85 14.73
C VAL A 138 1.75 -10.13 15.71
N PRO A 139 1.50 -10.08 17.04
CA PRO A 139 2.56 -10.17 18.03
C PRO A 139 3.19 -11.56 18.12
N SER A 140 4.50 -11.60 18.39
CA SER A 140 5.27 -12.81 18.66
C SER A 140 5.07 -13.30 20.10
N GLY A 141 3.97 -14.01 20.35
CA GLY A 141 3.83 -14.85 21.55
C GLY A 141 2.64 -14.55 22.44
N GLU A 142 2.13 -15.65 23.01
CA GLU A 142 1.17 -15.81 24.11
C GLU A 142 0.04 -14.77 24.19
N TYR A 143 -1.06 -15.12 23.55
CA TYR A 143 -2.35 -14.82 24.13
C TYR A 143 -2.36 -15.34 25.57
N PRO A 144 -2.58 -14.51 26.61
CA PRO A 144 -2.74 -15.03 27.95
C PRO A 144 -3.89 -16.04 27.89
N LEU A 145 -3.63 -17.27 28.36
CA LEU A 145 -4.69 -18.25 28.61
C LEU A 145 -5.80 -17.50 29.33
N GLY A 146 -7.01 -17.49 28.75
CA GLY A 146 -8.17 -16.97 29.45
C GLY A 146 -8.26 -17.65 30.83
N PRO A 147 -8.73 -16.95 31.87
CA PRO A 147 -8.85 -17.54 33.20
C PRO A 147 -9.86 -18.70 33.16
N GLY A 148 -9.39 -19.92 32.87
CA GLY A 148 -10.29 -21.05 32.65
C GLY A 148 -9.63 -22.41 32.46
N GLU A 149 -8.36 -22.50 32.03
CA GLU A 149 -7.71 -23.80 31.84
C GLU A 149 -6.50 -23.94 32.76
N ARG A 150 -6.72 -24.60 33.90
CA ARG A 150 -5.67 -25.31 34.63
C ARG A 150 -5.93 -26.81 34.51
N PRO A 151 -4.89 -27.64 34.33
CA PRO A 151 -5.00 -29.09 34.47
C PRO A 151 -5.34 -29.50 35.92
#